data_AF-A0A537B2A3-F1
#
_entry.id   AF-A0A537B2A3-F1
#
_cell.length_a   1.000
_cell.length_b   1.000
_cell.length_c   1.000
_cell.angle_alpha   90.00
_cell.angle_beta   90.00
_cell.angle_gamma   90.00
#
_symmetry.space_group_name_H-M   'P 1'
#
loop_
_entity.id
_entity.type
_entity.pdbx_description
1 polymer ?
#
loop_
_entity_poly.entity_id
_entity_poly.type
_entity_poly.pdbx_seq_one_letter_code
_entity_poly.pdbx_strand_id
1 'polypeptide(L)'
;MNAGQNRGFVLHVLSVAVGAAIAAPATAIDFEVGDGWKGSWTSSFSVGSSFRARDRDPRLYGKADGALVGLTNGSGNNTIDEGELNYGKGDVFSTPIKLISEVEIKKNNLGFLLRGKAWDDYTLTHGDVTFGNQNNGYNGYNFATNRLGSPRPLSDSGFEPLNRYKGVYLLDAYAYDTFDIRNQPLQVRVGNQVVNWGESLFIQGINQINPIDVPSFH
;
A
#
# COMPACT_ATOMS: atom_id res chain seq x y z
N MET A 1 -40.24 40.00 11.45
CA MET A 1 -40.34 38.92 10.44
C MET A 1 -38.96 38.31 10.30
N ASN A 2 -38.80 37.08 10.81
CA ASN A 2 -37.57 36.30 10.78
C ASN A 2 -37.38 35.68 9.40
N ALA A 3 -36.16 35.74 8.86
CA ALA A 3 -35.68 34.78 7.87
C ALA A 3 -34.22 34.46 8.20
N GLY A 4 -34.03 33.43 9.04
CA GLY A 4 -32.72 32.88 9.36
C GLY A 4 -32.15 32.17 8.13
N GLN A 5 -30.94 32.59 7.72
CA GLN A 5 -30.16 31.87 6.74
C GLN A 5 -29.64 30.57 7.38
N ASN A 6 -30.25 29.45 7.01
CA ASN A 6 -29.72 28.12 7.31
C ASN A 6 -28.38 27.94 6.59
N ARG A 7 -27.27 28.10 7.33
CA ARG A 7 -25.97 27.55 6.95
C ARG A 7 -26.02 26.04 7.15
N GLY A 8 -26.46 25.33 6.11
CA GLY A 8 -26.41 23.87 6.08
C GLY A 8 -24.95 23.41 6.14
N PHE A 9 -24.60 22.64 7.16
CA PHE A 9 -23.39 21.82 7.15
C PHE A 9 -23.51 20.83 5.99
N VAL A 10 -22.75 21.05 4.91
CA VAL A 10 -22.61 20.06 3.85
C VAL A 10 -21.61 19.02 4.35
N LEU A 11 -22.09 17.82 4.68
CA LEU A 11 -21.22 16.66 4.90
C LEU A 11 -20.45 16.41 3.60
N HIS A 12 -19.13 16.60 3.64
CA HIS A 12 -18.25 16.19 2.56
C HIS A 12 -18.08 14.67 2.68
N VAL A 13 -18.73 13.92 1.80
CA VAL A 13 -18.71 12.47 1.84
C VAL A 13 -17.40 12.02 1.21
N LEU A 14 -16.44 11.64 2.06
CA LEU A 14 -15.22 10.97 1.62
C LEU A 14 -15.58 9.68 0.87
N SER A 15 -14.90 9.45 -0.26
CA SER A 15 -14.90 8.17 -0.97
C SER A 15 -14.47 7.06 -0.01
N VAL A 16 -15.36 6.08 0.24
CA VAL A 16 -15.06 4.93 1.10
C VAL A 16 -14.59 3.78 0.20
N ALA A 17 -13.32 3.41 0.33
CA ALA A 17 -12.81 2.15 -0.20
C ALA A 17 -13.25 1.00 0.70
N VAL A 18 -13.71 -0.09 0.10
CA VAL A 18 -14.01 -1.35 0.79
C VAL A 18 -13.01 -2.39 0.31
N GLY A 19 -12.35 -3.07 1.24
CA GLY A 19 -11.36 -4.11 0.95
C GLY A 19 -11.81 -5.47 1.45
N ALA A 20 -11.56 -6.52 0.67
CA ALA A 20 -11.66 -7.91 1.10
C ALA A 20 -10.26 -8.52 1.13
N ALA A 21 -9.91 -9.26 2.19
CA ALA A 21 -8.61 -9.89 2.35
C ALA A 21 -8.75 -11.35 2.79
N ILE A 22 -7.92 -12.22 2.19
CA ILE A 22 -7.75 -13.61 2.61
C ILE A 22 -6.30 -13.77 3.05
N ALA A 23 -6.11 -14.15 4.32
CA ALA A 23 -4.83 -14.61 4.83
C ALA A 23 -4.87 -16.13 4.94
N ALA A 24 -3.90 -16.81 4.32
CA ALA A 24 -3.73 -18.24 4.55
C ALA A 24 -3.11 -18.45 5.94
N PRO A 25 -3.41 -19.57 6.64
CA PRO A 25 -2.67 -19.92 7.85
C PRO A 25 -1.18 -19.96 7.53
N ALA A 26 -0.36 -19.43 8.44
CA ALA A 26 1.09 -19.50 8.27
C ALA A 26 1.52 -20.98 8.28
N THR A 27 2.31 -21.39 7.29
CA THR A 27 2.92 -22.71 7.27
C THR A 27 4.26 -22.62 7.97
N ALA A 28 4.45 -23.43 9.02
CA ALA A 28 5.70 -23.57 9.72
C ALA A 28 6.23 -24.99 9.54
N ILE A 29 7.50 -25.11 9.19
CA ILE A 29 8.21 -26.38 9.07
C ILE A 29 9.41 -26.32 10.01
N ASP A 30 9.42 -27.19 11.01
CA ASP A 30 10.58 -27.39 11.87
C ASP A 30 11.49 -28.46 11.27
N PHE A 31 12.80 -28.25 11.36
CA PHE A 31 13.81 -29.16 10.84
C PHE A 31 15.03 -29.25 11.76
N GLU A 32 15.73 -30.37 11.70
CA GLU A 32 17.02 -30.53 12.39
C GLU A 32 18.15 -30.30 11.40
N VAL A 33 19.14 -29.50 11.80
CA VAL A 33 20.33 -29.21 10.97
C VAL A 33 21.50 -30.14 11.34
N GLY A 34 21.47 -30.72 12.55
CA GLY A 34 22.53 -31.57 13.10
C GLY A 34 23.24 -30.93 14.29
N ASP A 35 23.98 -31.72 15.07
CA ASP A 35 24.77 -31.25 16.22
C ASP A 35 24.01 -30.38 17.23
N GLY A 36 22.71 -30.63 17.41
CA GLY A 36 21.83 -29.88 18.32
C GLY A 36 21.31 -28.55 17.76
N TRP A 37 21.58 -28.23 16.49
CA TRP A 37 20.95 -27.11 15.78
C TRP A 37 19.56 -27.49 15.31
N LYS A 38 18.61 -26.60 15.59
CA LYS A 38 17.21 -26.69 15.17
C LYS A 38 16.90 -25.51 14.28
N GLY A 39 16.18 -25.74 13.20
CA GLY A 39 15.68 -24.71 12.33
C GLY A 39 14.15 -24.69 12.28
N SER A 40 13.61 -23.52 12.01
CA SER A 40 12.21 -23.34 11.67
C SER A 40 12.10 -22.46 10.43
N TRP A 41 11.19 -22.82 9.53
CA TRP A 41 10.83 -22.01 8.38
C TRP A 41 9.35 -21.69 8.47
N THR A 42 9.03 -20.41 8.65
CA THR A 42 7.65 -19.91 8.64
C THR A 42 7.39 -19.08 7.39
N SER A 43 6.30 -19.37 6.68
CA SER A 43 5.82 -18.55 5.57
C SER A 43 4.39 -18.08 5.80
N SER A 44 4.12 -16.83 5.46
CA SER A 44 2.78 -16.22 5.50
C SER A 44 2.42 -15.63 4.15
N PHE A 45 1.23 -15.96 3.67
CA PHE A 45 0.71 -15.51 2.38
C PHE A 45 -0.58 -14.74 2.59
N SER A 46 -0.69 -13.58 1.93
CA SER A 46 -1.91 -12.78 1.94
C SER A 46 -2.23 -12.27 0.55
N VAL A 47 -3.51 -12.32 0.19
CA VAL A 47 -4.07 -11.65 -0.97
C VAL A 47 -5.23 -10.77 -0.53
N GLY A 48 -5.31 -9.57 -1.07
CA GLY A 48 -6.44 -8.67 -0.87
C GLY A 48 -6.82 -7.96 -2.15
N SER A 49 -8.03 -7.41 -2.19
CA SER A 49 -8.48 -6.56 -3.28
C SER A 49 -9.32 -5.41 -2.73
N SER A 50 -9.14 -4.24 -3.34
CA SER A 50 -9.85 -3.01 -3.00
C SER A 50 -10.58 -2.50 -4.22
N PHE A 51 -11.87 -2.17 -4.04
CA PHE A 51 -12.73 -1.72 -5.11
C PHE A 51 -13.50 -0.45 -4.70
N ARG A 52 -13.90 0.33 -5.71
CA ARG A 52 -14.67 1.56 -5.49
C ARG A 52 -16.11 1.22 -5.12
N ALA A 53 -16.55 1.62 -3.92
CA ALA A 53 -17.89 1.27 -3.44
C ALA A 53 -19.01 2.17 -3.99
N ARG A 54 -18.67 3.39 -4.44
CA ARG A 54 -19.64 4.41 -4.86
C ARG A 54 -19.37 4.91 -6.26
N ASP A 55 -20.42 5.47 -6.86
CA ASP A 55 -20.35 6.18 -8.13
C ASP A 55 -19.45 7.41 -8.00
N ARG A 56 -18.95 7.89 -9.14
CA ARG A 56 -18.06 9.04 -9.18
C ARG A 56 -18.77 10.29 -8.66
N ASP A 57 -18.14 11.06 -7.77
CA ASP A 57 -18.69 12.31 -7.27
C ASP A 57 -18.34 13.47 -8.22
N PRO A 58 -19.33 14.08 -8.91
CA PRO A 58 -19.06 15.16 -9.85
C PRO A 58 -18.49 16.43 -9.22
N ARG A 59 -18.45 16.53 -7.90
CA ARG A 59 -17.82 17.65 -7.17
C ARG A 59 -16.32 17.48 -7.02
N LEU A 60 -15.78 16.29 -7.27
CA LEU A 60 -14.37 15.97 -7.10
C LEU A 60 -13.54 16.11 -8.38
N TYR A 61 -14.19 16.30 -9.54
CA TYR A 61 -13.47 16.56 -10.80
C TYR A 61 -14.03 17.76 -11.56
N GLY A 62 -13.14 18.43 -12.27
CA GLY A 62 -13.45 19.54 -13.14
C GLY A 62 -14.16 19.10 -14.42
N LYS A 63 -14.93 20.02 -15.02
CA LYS A 63 -15.62 19.77 -16.29
C LYS A 63 -14.66 19.42 -17.44
N ALA A 64 -13.47 20.03 -17.46
CA ALA A 64 -12.47 19.80 -18.50
C ALA A 64 -11.93 18.36 -18.45
N ASP A 65 -11.55 17.87 -17.27
CA ASP A 65 -10.98 16.53 -17.10
C ASP A 65 -12.05 15.45 -17.27
N GLY A 66 -13.26 15.71 -16.76
CA GLY A 66 -14.42 14.84 -17.01
C GLY A 66 -14.68 14.66 -18.50
N ALA A 67 -14.57 15.74 -19.30
CA ALA A 67 -14.80 15.67 -20.74
C ALA A 67 -13.78 14.79 -21.48
N LEU A 68 -12.55 14.64 -20.96
CA LEU A 68 -11.53 13.73 -21.52
C LEU A 68 -11.96 12.26 -21.46
N VAL A 69 -12.86 11.91 -20.53
CA VAL A 69 -13.43 10.57 -20.36
C VAL A 69 -14.94 10.53 -20.65
N GLY A 70 -15.46 11.53 -21.37
CA GLY A 70 -16.85 11.57 -21.81
C GLY A 70 -17.88 11.95 -20.75
N LEU A 71 -17.45 12.46 -19.60
CA LEU A 71 -18.32 12.96 -18.53
C LEU A 71 -18.59 14.46 -18.70
N THR A 72 -19.82 14.89 -18.41
CA THR A 72 -20.27 16.28 -18.64
C THR A 72 -20.74 17.00 -17.37
N ASN A 73 -20.85 16.26 -16.27
CA ASN A 73 -21.41 16.70 -15.00
C ASN A 73 -20.37 17.18 -13.97
N GLY A 74 -19.07 17.20 -14.34
CA GLY A 74 -18.01 17.73 -13.50
C GLY A 74 -18.30 19.18 -13.07
N SER A 75 -18.29 19.39 -11.76
CA SER A 75 -18.63 20.63 -11.04
C SER A 75 -17.57 21.01 -10.01
N GLY A 76 -16.52 20.20 -9.87
CA GLY A 76 -15.37 20.50 -9.03
C GLY A 76 -14.65 21.75 -9.52
N ASN A 77 -14.21 22.58 -8.58
CA ASN A 77 -13.48 23.81 -8.88
C ASN A 77 -11.99 23.54 -9.21
N ASN A 78 -11.49 22.35 -8.87
CA ASN A 78 -10.12 21.90 -9.11
C ASN A 78 -10.07 20.89 -10.26
N THR A 79 -8.97 20.89 -11.03
CA THR A 79 -8.77 20.09 -12.25
C THR A 79 -7.99 18.79 -12.01
N ILE A 80 -7.83 18.36 -10.76
CA ILE A 80 -6.88 17.29 -10.43
C ILE A 80 -7.49 16.35 -9.42
N ASP A 81 -8.42 15.50 -9.87
CA ASP A 81 -8.66 14.21 -9.22
C ASP A 81 -8.75 13.13 -10.31
N GLU A 82 -7.58 12.80 -10.83
CA GLU A 82 -7.38 11.74 -11.82
C GLU A 82 -7.80 10.37 -11.26
N GLY A 83 -7.74 10.19 -9.93
CA GLY A 83 -8.21 8.99 -9.24
C GLY A 83 -9.74 8.84 -9.27
N GLU A 84 -10.46 9.95 -9.15
CA GLU A 84 -11.92 9.99 -9.34
C GLU A 84 -12.31 9.52 -10.75
N LEU A 85 -11.56 9.97 -11.76
CA LEU A 85 -11.85 9.67 -13.16
C LEU A 85 -11.31 8.31 -13.63
N ASN A 86 -10.25 7.79 -13.01
CA ASN A 86 -9.68 6.49 -13.38
C ASN A 86 -10.56 5.29 -13.02
N TYR A 87 -11.33 5.37 -11.94
CA TYR A 87 -12.08 4.23 -11.42
C TYR A 87 -13.56 4.57 -11.26
N GLY A 88 -14.43 3.80 -11.89
CA GLY A 88 -15.88 3.81 -11.68
C GLY A 88 -16.31 2.93 -10.50
N LYS A 89 -17.60 2.93 -10.18
CA LYS A 89 -18.14 2.07 -9.12
C LYS A 89 -17.94 0.59 -9.47
N GLY A 90 -17.45 -0.17 -8.51
CA GLY A 90 -17.14 -1.59 -8.67
C GLY A 90 -15.75 -1.85 -9.27
N ASP A 91 -15.08 -0.82 -9.80
CA ASP A 91 -13.74 -1.00 -10.36
C ASP A 91 -12.75 -1.30 -9.24
N VAL A 92 -11.90 -2.29 -9.50
CA VAL A 92 -10.79 -2.67 -8.63
C VAL A 92 -9.63 -1.71 -8.92
N PHE A 93 -9.06 -1.13 -7.87
CA PHE A 93 -7.93 -0.20 -8.00
C PHE A 93 -6.63 -0.71 -7.35
N SER A 94 -6.69 -1.78 -6.56
CA SER A 94 -5.52 -2.39 -5.91
C SER A 94 -5.82 -3.84 -5.57
N THR A 95 -4.91 -4.75 -5.90
CA THR A 95 -4.98 -6.18 -5.56
C THR A 95 -3.62 -6.68 -5.07
N PRO A 96 -3.23 -6.37 -3.82
CA PRO A 96 -1.93 -6.76 -3.28
C PRO A 96 -1.86 -8.25 -2.97
N ILE A 97 -0.82 -8.89 -3.48
CA ILE A 97 -0.37 -10.24 -3.15
C ILE A 97 0.94 -10.10 -2.40
N LYS A 98 1.06 -10.75 -1.23
CA LYS A 98 2.27 -10.67 -0.39
C LYS A 98 2.64 -12.04 0.15
N LEU A 99 3.93 -12.35 0.12
CA LEU A 99 4.57 -13.50 0.76
C LEU A 99 5.67 -12.99 1.70
N ILE A 100 5.61 -13.37 2.97
CA ILE A 100 6.72 -13.16 3.91
C ILE A 100 7.22 -14.53 4.33
N SER A 101 8.52 -14.73 4.22
CA SER A 101 9.20 -15.98 4.54
C SER A 101 10.32 -15.71 5.53
N GLU A 102 10.35 -16.48 6.61
CA GLU A 102 11.33 -16.40 7.66
C GLU A 102 11.97 -17.76 7.89
N VAL A 103 13.30 -17.78 8.01
CA VAL A 103 14.06 -18.95 8.42
C VAL A 103 14.85 -18.56 9.66
N GLU A 104 14.66 -19.31 10.74
CA GLU A 104 15.46 -19.23 11.96
C GLU A 104 16.25 -20.53 12.12
N ILE A 105 17.52 -20.43 12.48
CA ILE A 105 18.36 -21.57 12.89
C ILE A 105 18.98 -21.23 14.23
N LYS A 106 18.81 -22.11 15.23
CA LYS A 106 19.29 -21.86 16.60
C LYS A 106 19.83 -23.11 17.28
N LYS A 107 20.73 -22.88 18.22
CA LYS A 107 21.27 -23.88 19.15
C LYS A 107 21.45 -23.22 20.51
N ASN A 108 20.74 -23.75 21.52
CA ASN A 108 20.65 -23.12 22.84
C ASN A 108 20.15 -21.67 22.71
N ASN A 109 20.92 -20.70 23.18
CA ASN A 109 20.57 -19.27 23.16
C ASN A 109 21.06 -18.53 21.90
N LEU A 110 21.96 -19.14 21.13
CA LEU A 110 22.51 -18.60 19.89
C LEU A 110 21.58 -18.92 18.72
N GLY A 111 21.23 -17.91 17.94
CA GLY A 111 20.41 -18.09 16.74
C GLY A 111 20.74 -17.12 15.61
N PHE A 112 20.28 -17.48 14.42
CA PHE A 112 20.38 -16.73 13.18
C PHE A 112 18.99 -16.62 12.58
N LEU A 113 18.61 -15.43 12.14
CA LEU A 113 17.31 -15.19 11.50
C LEU A 113 17.51 -14.49 10.16
N LEU A 114 16.80 -15.00 9.15
CA LEU A 114 16.66 -14.40 7.84
C LEU A 114 15.18 -14.23 7.52
N ARG A 115 14.76 -13.01 7.16
CA ARG A 115 13.39 -12.72 6.77
C ARG A 115 13.33 -11.98 5.44
N GLY A 116 12.61 -12.54 4.47
CA GLY A 116 12.36 -11.96 3.16
C GLY A 116 10.88 -11.66 2.93
N LYS A 117 10.61 -10.66 2.08
CA LYS A 117 9.29 -10.29 1.60
C LYS A 117 9.28 -10.29 0.08
N ALA A 118 8.26 -10.88 -0.53
CA ALA A 118 7.91 -10.70 -1.93
C ALA A 118 6.49 -10.14 -2.03
N TRP A 119 6.23 -9.24 -2.97
CA TRP A 119 4.91 -8.69 -3.19
C TRP A 119 4.68 -8.28 -4.64
N ASP A 120 3.41 -8.24 -5.04
CA ASP A 120 2.92 -7.70 -6.31
C ASP A 120 1.49 -7.19 -6.10
N ASP A 121 1.23 -5.91 -6.40
CA ASP A 121 -0.11 -5.41 -6.60
C ASP A 121 -0.52 -5.61 -8.05
N TYR A 122 -1.28 -6.69 -8.30
CA TYR A 122 -1.65 -7.12 -9.64
C TYR A 122 -2.39 -6.03 -10.42
N THR A 123 -3.27 -5.28 -9.75
CA THR A 123 -4.06 -4.22 -10.40
C THR A 123 -3.18 -3.04 -10.77
N LEU A 124 -2.24 -2.64 -9.91
CA LEU A 124 -1.33 -1.54 -10.24
C LEU A 124 -0.29 -1.90 -11.30
N THR A 125 0.12 -3.17 -11.38
CA THR A 125 1.13 -3.63 -12.34
C THR A 125 0.58 -3.98 -13.72
N HIS A 126 -0.71 -4.34 -13.82
CA HIS A 126 -1.33 -4.80 -15.08
C HIS A 126 -2.59 -4.02 -15.48
N GLY A 127 -3.18 -3.24 -14.56
CA GLY A 127 -4.40 -2.48 -14.82
C GLY A 127 -4.11 -1.17 -15.54
N ASP A 128 -4.60 -1.06 -16.77
CA ASP A 128 -4.52 0.18 -17.52
C ASP A 128 -5.43 1.25 -16.90
N VAL A 129 -4.87 2.44 -16.72
CA VAL A 129 -5.62 3.62 -16.28
C VAL A 129 -5.63 4.65 -17.39
N THR A 130 -6.66 5.49 -17.40
CA THR A 130 -6.83 6.51 -18.43
C THR A 130 -5.89 7.69 -18.16
N PHE A 131 -5.88 8.17 -16.93
CA PHE A 131 -4.94 9.16 -16.43
C PHE A 131 -3.74 8.44 -15.79
N GLY A 132 -2.56 8.63 -16.37
CA GLY A 132 -1.31 8.15 -15.78
C GLY A 132 -0.85 9.05 -14.64
N ASN A 133 0.31 8.76 -14.06
CA ASN A 133 0.95 9.60 -13.07
C ASN A 133 2.18 10.32 -13.63
N GLN A 134 2.79 11.19 -12.83
CA GLN A 134 3.98 11.95 -13.23
C GLN A 134 5.08 11.05 -13.84
N ASN A 135 5.31 9.88 -13.27
CA ASN A 135 6.36 8.94 -13.67
C ASN A 135 6.17 8.34 -15.07
N ASN A 136 4.93 8.23 -15.57
CA ASN A 136 4.66 7.79 -16.94
C ASN A 136 4.20 8.93 -17.85
N GLY A 137 4.40 10.18 -17.41
CA GLY A 137 4.04 11.38 -18.17
C GLY A 137 2.53 11.53 -18.37
N TYR A 138 1.73 11.20 -17.34
CA TYR A 138 0.27 11.28 -17.37
C TYR A 138 -0.33 10.52 -18.57
N ASN A 139 0.23 9.34 -18.87
CA ASN A 139 -0.10 8.52 -20.03
C ASN A 139 -0.03 9.23 -21.39
N GLY A 140 0.76 10.31 -21.50
CA GLY A 140 0.93 11.07 -22.73
C GLY A 140 -0.13 12.15 -22.94
N TYR A 141 -0.68 12.71 -21.86
CA TYR A 141 -1.56 13.87 -21.92
C TYR A 141 -0.89 15.03 -22.67
N ASN A 142 -1.60 15.59 -23.65
CA ASN A 142 -1.12 16.69 -24.48
C ASN A 142 -1.92 17.98 -24.19
N PHE A 143 -1.29 18.90 -23.47
CA PHE A 143 -1.87 20.20 -23.08
C PHE A 143 -2.29 21.07 -24.28
N ALA A 144 -1.59 20.99 -25.41
CA ALA A 144 -1.89 21.84 -26.58
C ALA A 144 -3.15 21.39 -27.33
N THR A 145 -3.49 20.11 -27.25
CA THR A 145 -4.67 19.53 -27.92
C THR A 145 -5.77 19.12 -26.95
N ASN A 146 -5.50 19.17 -25.65
CA ASN A 146 -6.35 18.67 -24.58
C ASN A 146 -6.81 17.22 -24.84
N ARG A 147 -5.86 16.32 -25.10
CA ARG A 147 -6.13 14.91 -25.39
C ARG A 147 -5.24 14.00 -24.55
N LEU A 148 -5.83 12.89 -24.11
CA LEU A 148 -5.11 11.81 -23.45
C LEU A 148 -4.47 10.89 -24.49
N GLY A 149 -3.34 10.29 -24.11
CA GLY A 149 -2.73 9.21 -24.88
C GLY A 149 -3.45 7.88 -24.66
N SER A 150 -2.81 6.78 -25.07
CA SER A 150 -3.35 5.44 -24.84
C SER A 150 -3.27 5.05 -23.36
N PRO A 151 -4.35 4.47 -22.78
CA PRO A 151 -4.34 3.92 -21.43
C PRO A 151 -3.20 2.93 -21.23
N ARG A 152 -2.53 3.04 -20.08
CA ARG A 152 -1.38 2.22 -19.66
C ARG A 152 -1.37 2.17 -18.13
N PRO A 153 -0.65 1.21 -17.51
CA PRO A 153 -0.57 1.14 -16.06
C PRO A 153 0.16 2.34 -15.48
N LEU A 154 -0.12 2.64 -14.21
CA LEU A 154 0.66 3.62 -13.43
C LEU A 154 2.14 3.20 -13.38
N SER A 155 3.03 4.17 -13.18
CA SER A 155 4.46 3.89 -13.04
C SER A 155 4.98 4.22 -11.64
N ASP A 156 5.64 3.24 -11.03
CA ASP A 156 6.43 3.38 -9.81
C ASP A 156 7.93 3.58 -10.10
N SER A 157 8.28 3.97 -11.33
CA SER A 157 9.67 4.21 -11.69
C SER A 157 10.27 5.32 -10.83
N GLY A 158 11.46 5.07 -10.29
CA GLY A 158 12.11 5.98 -9.34
C GLY A 158 11.62 5.87 -7.90
N PHE A 159 10.60 5.04 -7.60
CA PHE A 159 10.21 4.78 -6.22
C PHE A 159 11.26 3.91 -5.50
N GLU A 160 11.39 4.15 -4.20
CA GLU A 160 12.17 3.30 -3.30
C GLU A 160 11.72 1.84 -3.40
N PRO A 161 12.63 0.84 -3.29
CA PRO A 161 12.31 -0.55 -3.57
C PRO A 161 11.07 -1.08 -2.85
N LEU A 162 10.87 -0.75 -1.57
CA LEU A 162 9.70 -1.21 -0.78
C LEU A 162 8.38 -0.51 -1.16
N ASN A 163 8.45 0.60 -1.89
CA ASN A 163 7.32 1.43 -2.29
C ASN A 163 6.83 1.14 -3.71
N ARG A 164 7.55 0.26 -4.42
CA ARG A 164 7.17 -0.22 -5.75
C ARG A 164 5.95 -1.13 -5.68
N TYR A 165 5.18 -1.21 -6.76
CA TYR A 165 4.00 -2.05 -6.88
C TYR A 165 4.34 -3.54 -6.79
N LYS A 166 5.56 -3.92 -7.18
CA LYS A 166 6.08 -5.28 -7.00
C LYS A 166 7.55 -5.28 -6.61
N GLY A 167 7.98 -6.32 -5.92
CA GLY A 167 9.38 -6.48 -5.55
C GLY A 167 9.67 -7.68 -4.66
N VAL A 168 10.95 -7.86 -4.40
CA VAL A 168 11.49 -8.76 -3.39
C VAL A 168 12.47 -7.95 -2.53
N TYR A 169 12.40 -8.11 -1.22
CA TYR A 169 13.21 -7.35 -0.28
C TYR A 169 13.63 -8.21 0.92
N LEU A 170 14.88 -8.04 1.35
CA LEU A 170 15.40 -8.66 2.57
C LEU A 170 15.09 -7.75 3.75
N LEU A 171 14.18 -8.18 4.62
CA LEU A 171 13.72 -7.40 5.77
C LEU A 171 14.72 -7.47 6.91
N ASP A 172 15.06 -8.68 7.33
CA ASP A 172 15.89 -8.93 8.50
C ASP A 172 16.97 -9.98 8.16
N ALA A 173 18.17 -9.75 8.67
CA ALA A 173 19.30 -10.67 8.60
C ALA A 173 20.22 -10.40 9.79
N TYR A 174 20.06 -11.17 10.86
CA TYR A 174 20.83 -10.97 12.08
C TYR A 174 21.15 -12.27 12.81
N ALA A 175 22.21 -12.22 13.61
CA ALA A 175 22.52 -13.22 14.62
C ALA A 175 22.18 -12.66 16.01
N TYR A 176 21.82 -13.54 16.94
CA TYR A 176 21.52 -13.16 18.31
C TYR A 176 22.02 -14.21 19.31
N ASP A 177 22.33 -13.76 20.52
CA ASP A 177 22.58 -14.64 21.67
C ASP A 177 21.97 -14.02 22.94
N THR A 178 21.59 -14.86 23.89
CA THR A 178 21.00 -14.45 25.16
C THR A 178 21.85 -14.96 26.32
N PHE A 179 22.36 -14.03 27.12
CA PHE A 179 23.21 -14.28 28.28
C PHE A 179 22.43 -14.06 29.57
N ASP A 180 22.67 -14.85 30.60
CA ASP A 180 22.18 -14.57 31.94
C ASP A 180 23.22 -13.73 32.68
N ILE A 181 22.86 -12.49 33.02
CA ILE A 181 23.70 -11.58 33.79
C ILE A 181 22.93 -11.19 35.05
N ARG A 182 23.39 -11.67 36.21
CA ARG A 182 22.79 -11.40 37.53
C ARG A 182 21.30 -11.82 37.60
N ASN A 183 20.95 -12.99 37.07
CA ASN A 183 19.58 -13.50 36.98
C ASN A 183 18.66 -12.64 36.10
N GLN A 184 19.24 -11.92 35.14
CA GLN A 184 18.51 -11.13 34.16
C GLN A 184 18.97 -11.52 32.75
N PRO A 185 18.03 -11.83 31.83
CA PRO A 185 18.39 -12.13 30.45
C PRO A 185 18.83 -10.86 29.72
N LEU A 186 20.06 -10.85 29.20
CA LEU A 186 20.56 -9.87 28.27
C LEU A 186 20.65 -10.49 26.87
N GLN A 187 19.87 -9.98 25.92
CA GLN A 187 19.97 -10.39 24.53
C GLN A 187 20.80 -9.38 23.73
N VAL A 188 21.77 -9.89 22.98
CA VAL A 188 22.57 -9.12 22.02
C VAL A 188 22.20 -9.57 20.62
N ARG A 189 21.97 -8.62 19.71
CA ARG A 189 21.69 -8.87 18.28
C ARG A 189 22.67 -8.09 17.42
N VAL A 190 23.17 -8.72 16.36
CA VAL A 190 24.10 -8.10 15.39
C VAL A 190 23.62 -8.42 13.98
N GLY A 191 23.41 -7.38 13.17
CA GLY A 191 22.98 -7.50 11.79
C GLY A 191 21.93 -6.46 11.40
N ASN A 192 21.30 -6.67 10.25
CA ASN A 192 20.17 -5.87 9.80
C ASN A 192 18.91 -6.35 10.52
N GLN A 193 18.27 -5.47 11.27
CA GLN A 193 17.06 -5.77 12.02
C GLN A 193 16.12 -4.58 11.99
N VAL A 194 14.83 -4.86 11.81
CA VAL A 194 13.78 -3.90 12.10
C VAL A 194 13.56 -3.88 13.61
N VAL A 195 13.91 -2.77 14.24
CA VAL A 195 13.58 -2.56 15.66
C VAL A 195 12.29 -1.77 15.74
N ASN A 196 11.22 -2.43 16.14
CA ASN A 196 9.95 -1.76 16.42
C ASN A 196 10.05 -1.08 17.79
N TRP A 197 10.38 0.20 17.82
CA TRP A 197 10.32 1.02 19.03
C TRP A 197 8.91 1.60 19.16
N GLY A 198 8.03 0.89 19.87
CA GLY A 198 6.69 1.38 20.26
C GLY A 198 5.73 1.67 19.10
N GLU A 199 4.85 0.72 18.78
CA GLU A 199 3.61 1.04 18.07
C GLU A 199 2.45 0.22 18.66
N SER A 200 1.74 0.86 19.58
CA SER A 200 0.51 0.37 20.20
C SER A 200 -0.66 0.59 19.25
N LEU A 201 -1.23 -0.48 18.67
CA LEU A 201 -2.66 -0.72 18.36
C LEU A 201 -3.57 0.39 17.76
N PHE A 202 -3.10 1.59 17.41
CA PHE A 202 -3.95 2.75 17.13
C PHE A 202 -3.55 3.62 15.94
N ILE A 203 -2.52 3.27 15.17
CA ILE A 203 -2.25 3.91 13.89
C ILE A 203 -2.26 2.83 12.81
N GLN A 204 -3.20 2.96 11.88
CA GLN A 204 -3.15 2.22 10.61
C GLN A 204 -1.91 2.72 9.88
N GLY A 205 -0.92 1.84 9.77
CA GLY A 205 0.48 2.20 9.60
C GLY A 205 0.83 3.09 8.41
N ILE A 206 2.04 3.65 8.54
CA ILE A 206 2.91 4.23 7.50
C ILE A 206 3.19 3.27 6.30
N ASN A 207 2.57 2.08 6.26
CA ASN A 207 2.56 1.18 5.11
C ASN A 207 1.38 1.42 4.13
N GLN A 208 0.56 2.45 4.33
CA GLN A 208 -0.29 2.97 3.25
C GLN A 208 0.47 4.04 2.46
N ILE A 209 1.22 3.59 1.45
CA ILE A 209 1.55 4.44 0.32
C ILE A 209 0.32 4.42 -0.58
N ASN A 210 -0.68 5.17 -0.16
CA ASN A 210 -1.40 6.00 -1.10
C ASN A 210 -1.11 7.43 -0.64
N PRO A 211 -0.64 8.32 -1.53
CA PRO A 211 -0.52 9.72 -1.16
C PRO A 211 -1.90 10.22 -0.71
N ILE A 212 -2.04 10.52 0.58
CA ILE A 212 -3.08 11.45 1.01
C ILE A 212 -2.58 12.81 0.53
N ASP A 213 -3.18 13.31 -0.54
CA ASP A 213 -2.94 14.67 -0.99
C ASP A 213 -3.56 15.62 0.05
N VAL A 214 -2.70 16.27 0.83
CA VAL A 214 -3.08 17.29 1.83
C VAL A 214 -2.37 18.59 1.47
N PRO A 215 -2.84 19.28 0.42
CA PRO A 215 -3.17 20.71 0.55
C PRO A 215 -4.47 20.99 -0.22
N SER A 216 -5.49 21.63 0.33
CA SER A 216 -5.43 22.89 1.04
C SER A 216 -6.76 23.14 1.74
N PHE A 217 -6.75 23.17 3.07
CA PHE A 217 -7.73 23.96 3.81
C PHE A 217 -7.35 25.43 3.65
N HIS A 218 -8.14 26.17 2.86
CA HIS A 218 -8.52 27.56 3.13
C HIS A 218 -9.74 27.93 2.29
#